data_AF-A0A1X6Z148-F1
#
_entry.id   AF-A0A1X6Z148-F1
#
_cell.length_a   1.000
_cell.length_b   1.000
_cell.length_c   1.000
_cell.angle_alpha   90.00
_cell.angle_beta   90.00
_cell.angle_gamma   90.00
#
_symmetry.space_group_name_H-M   'P 1'
#
loop_
_entity.id
_entity.type
_entity.pdbx_description
1 polymer ?
#
loop_
_entity_poly.entity_id
_entity_poly.type
_entity_poly.pdbx_seq_one_letter_code
_entity_poly.pdbx_strand_id
1 'polypeptide(L)'
;MNFQGQELISRATYVSNRSLFALAFAKILSVRLDVNLEEFKLLGVSFETAQIEAATNFMLVFLALNHLLSWYGDFQSFQKWNHPKKMVSNMSFFSDKNETVSELEFYILQIESYLKQLKELRENPDENPTRDLGERSAELINSARELQASKDALTVHAKLYLWVWFLALPAAATAYALWL
;
A
#
# COMPACT_ATOMS: atom_id res chain seq x y z
N MET A 1 8.50 6.82 16.47
CA MET A 1 7.23 7.21 15.84
C MET A 1 6.47 5.92 15.50
N ASN A 2 5.56 5.49 16.36
CA ASN A 2 4.78 4.28 16.10
C ASN A 2 3.74 4.56 15.01
N PHE A 3 3.95 4.00 13.81
CA PHE A 3 2.94 4.01 12.75
C PHE A 3 1.64 3.43 13.32
N GLN A 4 0.59 4.26 13.38
CA GLN A 4 -0.70 3.82 13.88
C GLN A 4 -1.35 2.91 12.84
N GLY A 5 -2.17 1.93 13.27
CA GLY A 5 -2.80 0.97 12.36
C GLY A 5 -3.65 1.58 11.22
N GLN A 6 -4.01 2.87 11.32
CA GLN A 6 -4.68 3.63 10.25
C GLN A 6 -3.74 4.06 9.11
N GLU A 7 -2.43 4.14 9.35
CA GLU A 7 -1.41 4.46 8.34
C GLU A 7 -0.91 3.21 7.60
N LEU A 8 -1.23 2.03 8.14
CA LEU A 8 -0.79 0.73 7.64
C LEU A 8 -1.63 0.23 6.45
N ILE A 9 -2.90 0.63 6.40
CA ILE A 9 -3.86 0.26 5.36
C ILE A 9 -4.07 1.47 4.47
N SER A 10 -3.87 1.30 3.16
CA SER A 10 -4.02 2.42 2.23
C SER A 10 -5.48 2.84 2.07
N ARG A 11 -5.67 4.10 1.69
CA ARG A 11 -6.99 4.65 1.34
C ARG A 11 -7.68 3.83 0.26
N ALA A 12 -6.92 3.27 -0.69
CA ALA A 12 -7.45 2.43 -1.77
C ALA A 12 -8.10 1.15 -1.23
N THR A 13 -7.47 0.48 -0.26
CA THR A 13 -8.02 -0.71 0.40
C THR A 13 -9.28 -0.39 1.20
N TYR A 14 -9.32 0.74 1.92
CA TYR A 14 -10.53 1.18 2.61
C TYR A 14 -11.70 1.47 1.67
N VAL A 15 -11.44 2.18 0.56
CA VAL A 15 -12.47 2.52 -0.42
C VAL A 15 -12.98 1.25 -1.11
N SER A 16 -12.08 0.37 -1.57
CA SER A 16 -12.47 -0.89 -2.22
C SER A 16 -13.28 -1.80 -1.30
N ASN A 17 -12.90 -1.92 -0.01
CA ASN A 17 -13.66 -2.70 0.96
C ASN A 17 -15.09 -2.15 1.15
N ARG A 18 -15.23 -0.83 1.32
CA ARG A 18 -16.54 -0.19 1.48
C ARG A 18 -17.42 -0.38 0.25
N SER A 19 -16.88 -0.18 -0.94
CA SER A 19 -17.61 -0.38 -2.20
C SER A 19 -18.03 -1.84 -2.39
N LEU A 20 -17.12 -2.78 -2.12
CA LEU A 20 -17.40 -4.22 -2.22
C LEU A 20 -18.51 -4.62 -1.24
N PHE A 21 -18.40 -4.21 0.03
CA PHE A 21 -19.39 -4.51 1.05
C PHE A 21 -20.75 -3.92 0.69
N ALA A 22 -20.80 -2.64 0.29
CA ALA A 22 -22.05 -1.97 -0.06
C ALA A 22 -22.75 -2.67 -1.24
N LEU A 23 -22.01 -3.01 -2.30
CA LEU A 23 -22.59 -3.70 -3.46
C LEU A 23 -23.02 -5.13 -3.13
N ALA A 24 -22.20 -5.87 -2.36
CA ALA A 24 -22.51 -7.25 -1.97
C ALA A 24 -23.75 -7.29 -1.09
N PHE A 25 -23.84 -6.38 -0.12
CA PHE A 25 -25.00 -6.24 0.75
C PHE A 25 -26.25 -5.84 -0.04
N ALA A 26 -26.15 -4.86 -0.94
CA ALA A 26 -27.27 -4.46 -1.80
C ALA A 26 -27.76 -5.63 -2.67
N LYS A 27 -26.85 -6.43 -3.23
CA LYS A 27 -27.21 -7.61 -4.02
C LYS A 27 -27.90 -8.67 -3.16
N ILE A 28 -27.38 -8.96 -1.97
CA ILE A 28 -28.00 -9.91 -1.05
C ILE A 28 -29.42 -9.44 -0.69
N LEU A 29 -29.61 -8.16 -0.36
CA LEU A 29 -30.93 -7.61 -0.08
C LEU A 29 -31.86 -7.69 -1.29
N SER A 30 -31.38 -7.36 -2.48
CA SER A 30 -32.16 -7.44 -3.72
C SER A 30 -32.72 -8.85 -3.94
N VAL A 31 -31.90 -9.87 -3.76
CA VAL A 31 -32.30 -11.27 -3.92
C VAL A 31 -33.18 -11.74 -2.76
N ARG A 32 -32.89 -11.32 -1.52
CA ARG A 32 -33.63 -11.78 -0.33
C ARG A 32 -34.99 -11.14 -0.16
N LEU A 33 -35.16 -9.91 -0.64
CA LEU A 33 -36.42 -9.16 -0.55
C LEU A 33 -37.25 -9.24 -1.82
N ASP A 34 -36.81 -10.03 -2.81
CA ASP A 34 -37.47 -10.19 -4.11
C ASP A 34 -37.81 -8.83 -4.75
N VAL A 35 -36.81 -7.95 -4.79
CA VAL A 35 -36.99 -6.60 -5.30
C VAL A 35 -37.32 -6.68 -6.79
N ASN A 36 -38.51 -6.20 -7.17
CA ASN A 36 -38.90 -6.16 -8.57
C ASN A 36 -38.03 -5.14 -9.34
N LEU A 37 -37.23 -5.64 -10.29
CA LEU A 37 -36.34 -4.86 -11.13
C LEU A 37 -36.89 -4.61 -12.55
N GLU A 38 -38.07 -5.15 -12.89
CA GLU A 38 -38.65 -5.06 -14.24
C GLU A 38 -38.97 -3.63 -14.66
N GLU A 39 -39.31 -2.77 -13.68
CA GLU A 39 -39.61 -1.35 -13.92
C GLU A 39 -38.39 -0.44 -13.76
N PHE A 40 -37.19 -1.01 -13.57
CA PHE A 40 -35.99 -0.21 -13.36
C PHE A 40 -35.62 0.56 -14.63
N LYS A 41 -35.64 1.89 -14.54
CA LYS A 41 -35.24 2.81 -15.61
C LYS A 41 -34.12 3.71 -15.15
N LEU A 42 -33.02 3.72 -15.90
CA LEU A 42 -31.91 4.66 -15.70
C LEU A 42 -31.85 5.60 -16.91
N LEU A 43 -31.99 6.90 -16.67
CA LEU A 43 -31.98 7.93 -17.74
C LEU A 43 -32.99 7.65 -18.87
N GLY A 44 -34.14 7.05 -18.54
CA GLY A 44 -35.19 6.70 -19.49
C GLY A 44 -34.99 5.38 -20.24
N VAL A 45 -33.86 4.70 -20.04
CA VAL A 45 -33.58 3.37 -20.61
C VAL A 45 -34.03 2.30 -19.61
N SER A 46 -34.88 1.38 -20.05
CA SER A 46 -35.24 0.17 -19.30
C SER A 46 -34.19 -0.91 -19.52
N PHE A 47 -33.81 -1.60 -18.45
CA PHE A 47 -32.87 -2.71 -18.51
C PHE A 47 -33.59 -4.00 -18.15
N GLU A 48 -33.25 -5.08 -18.84
CA GLU A 48 -33.76 -6.40 -18.45
C GLU A 48 -33.12 -6.83 -17.13
N THR A 49 -33.87 -7.53 -16.29
CA THR A 49 -33.38 -8.05 -15.00
C THR A 49 -32.08 -8.83 -15.15
N ALA A 50 -31.98 -9.66 -16.19
CA ALA A 50 -30.78 -10.43 -16.50
C ALA A 50 -29.54 -9.55 -16.76
N GLN A 51 -29.72 -8.38 -17.40
CA GLN A 51 -28.63 -7.43 -17.65
C GLN A 51 -28.15 -6.78 -16.35
N ILE A 52 -29.08 -6.41 -15.47
CA ILE A 52 -28.78 -5.84 -14.15
C ILE A 52 -28.02 -6.88 -13.28
N GLU A 53 -28.47 -8.13 -13.29
CA GLU A 53 -27.81 -9.22 -12.57
C GLU A 53 -26.40 -9.50 -13.10
N ALA A 54 -26.23 -9.55 -14.41
CA ALA A 54 -24.94 -9.73 -15.05
C ALA A 54 -23.98 -8.58 -14.72
N ALA A 55 -24.43 -7.33 -14.84
CA ALA A 55 -23.64 -6.14 -14.54
C ALA A 55 -23.24 -6.10 -13.05
N THR A 56 -24.16 -6.37 -12.14
CA THR A 56 -23.85 -6.40 -10.69
C THR A 56 -22.92 -7.54 -10.30
N ASN A 57 -23.06 -8.72 -10.91
CA ASN A 57 -22.11 -9.84 -10.73
C ASN A 57 -20.71 -9.48 -11.21
N PHE A 58 -20.61 -8.90 -12.41
CA PHE A 58 -19.35 -8.44 -12.96
C PHE A 58 -18.69 -7.40 -12.05
N MET A 59 -19.45 -6.39 -11.60
CA MET A 59 -18.95 -5.37 -10.68
C MET A 59 -18.49 -5.94 -9.34
N LEU A 60 -19.16 -6.97 -8.81
CA LEU A 60 -18.71 -7.65 -7.59
C LEU A 60 -17.37 -8.35 -7.78
N VAL A 61 -17.22 -9.11 -8.86
CA VAL A 61 -15.95 -9.78 -9.19
C VAL A 61 -14.84 -8.75 -9.37
N PHE A 62 -15.13 -7.68 -10.10
CA PHE A 62 -14.18 -6.59 -10.32
C PHE A 62 -13.75 -5.91 -9.02
N LEU A 63 -14.70 -5.55 -8.15
CA LEU A 63 -14.41 -4.93 -6.86
C LEU A 63 -13.66 -5.88 -5.92
N ALA A 64 -13.96 -7.18 -5.94
CA ALA A 64 -13.25 -8.18 -5.16
C ALA A 64 -11.78 -8.29 -5.60
N LEU A 65 -11.52 -8.38 -6.89
CA LEU A 65 -10.16 -8.41 -7.44
C LEU A 65 -9.41 -7.09 -7.15
N ASN A 66 -10.07 -5.94 -7.28
CA ASN A 66 -9.50 -4.65 -6.93
C ASN A 66 -9.11 -4.57 -5.44
N HIS A 67 -9.97 -5.10 -4.56
CA HIS A 67 -9.71 -5.17 -3.13
C HIS A 67 -8.50 -6.07 -2.83
N LEU A 68 -8.43 -7.25 -3.44
CA LEU A 68 -7.30 -8.17 -3.30
C LEU A 68 -5.98 -7.55 -3.77
N LEU A 69 -5.98 -6.84 -4.90
CA LEU A 69 -4.80 -6.13 -5.39
C LEU A 69 -4.34 -5.03 -4.44
N SER A 70 -5.28 -4.20 -3.96
CA SER A 70 -4.97 -3.12 -3.01
C SER A 70 -4.44 -3.68 -1.69
N TRP A 71 -5.09 -4.73 -1.19
CA TRP A 71 -4.67 -5.44 0.03
C TRP A 71 -3.30 -6.10 -0.13
N TYR A 72 -2.99 -6.67 -1.29
CA TYR A 72 -1.66 -7.22 -1.57
C TYR A 72 -0.58 -6.14 -1.55
N GLY A 73 -0.86 -4.96 -2.10
CA GLY A 73 0.05 -3.81 -2.01
C GLY A 73 0.31 -3.39 -0.56
N ASP A 74 -0.74 -3.28 0.25
CA ASP A 74 -0.63 -2.97 1.68
C ASP A 74 0.14 -4.07 2.44
N PHE A 75 -0.12 -5.35 2.13
CA PHE A 75 0.58 -6.48 2.72
C PHE A 75 2.07 -6.47 2.40
N GLN A 76 2.46 -6.19 1.15
CA GLN A 76 3.86 -6.06 0.73
C GLN A 76 4.55 -4.88 1.43
N SER A 77 3.86 -3.73 1.51
CA SER A 77 4.35 -2.56 2.25
C SER A 77 4.56 -2.90 3.72
N PHE A 78 3.59 -3.58 4.35
CA PHE A 78 3.70 -4.01 5.73
C PHE A 78 4.88 -4.96 5.92
N GLN A 79 4.96 -6.04 5.14
CA GLN A 79 5.99 -7.06 5.30
C GLN A 79 7.41 -6.50 5.14
N LYS A 80 7.60 -5.54 4.22
CA LYS A 80 8.92 -5.00 3.89
C LYS A 80 9.34 -3.80 4.72
N TRP A 81 8.42 -2.89 5.03
CA TRP A 81 8.79 -1.58 5.61
C TRP A 81 8.28 -1.40 7.04
N ASN A 82 7.06 -1.86 7.31
CA ASN A 82 6.38 -1.58 8.57
C ASN A 82 6.35 -2.77 9.54
N HIS A 83 6.85 -3.94 9.14
CA HIS A 83 6.87 -5.09 10.03
C HIS A 83 7.87 -4.80 11.16
N PRO A 84 7.44 -4.79 12.43
CA PRO A 84 8.35 -4.60 13.54
C PRO A 84 9.33 -5.78 13.55
N LYS A 85 10.60 -5.50 13.31
CA LYS A 85 11.67 -6.47 13.48
C LYS A 85 12.33 -6.15 14.82
N LYS A 86 12.82 -7.17 15.54
CA LYS A 86 13.72 -6.95 16.67
C LYS A 86 15.06 -6.47 16.12
N MET A 87 15.12 -5.19 15.74
CA MET A 87 16.38 -4.54 15.39
C MET A 87 16.95 -3.97 16.68
N VAL A 88 18.05 -4.56 17.15
CA VAL A 88 18.75 -4.07 18.33
C VAL A 88 19.44 -2.76 17.93
N SER A 89 18.82 -1.64 18.27
CA SER A 89 19.47 -0.34 18.18
C SER A 89 20.51 -0.23 19.30
N ASN A 90 21.78 -0.43 18.97
CA ASN A 90 22.88 -0.03 19.86
C ASN A 90 23.08 1.50 19.91
N MET A 91 22.17 2.30 19.31
CA MET A 91 22.40 3.73 19.02
C MET A 91 22.00 4.69 20.14
N SER A 92 21.56 4.20 21.30
CA SER A 92 21.27 5.09 22.42
C SER A 92 22.03 4.64 23.66
N PHE A 93 22.79 5.58 24.22
CA PHE A 93 23.35 5.46 25.57
C PHE A 93 22.25 5.49 26.66
N PHE A 94 20.98 5.71 26.28
CA PHE A 94 19.86 5.95 27.20
C PHE A 94 18.53 5.23 26.87
N SER A 95 18.39 4.48 25.76
CA SER A 95 17.17 3.70 25.50
C SER A 95 17.34 2.27 26.00
N ASP A 96 16.30 1.76 26.63
CA ASP A 96 16.19 0.36 27.03
C ASP A 96 16.49 -0.53 25.83
N LYS A 97 17.40 -1.49 26.02
CA LYS A 97 18.12 -2.25 24.98
C LYS A 97 17.28 -3.07 23.98
N ASN A 98 15.95 -2.95 23.91
CA ASN A 98 15.09 -3.84 23.13
C ASN A 98 13.83 -3.15 22.55
N GLU A 99 13.92 -1.93 22.06
CA GLU A 99 12.77 -1.30 21.39
C GLU A 99 12.57 -1.91 19.98
N THR A 100 11.39 -2.49 19.73
CA THR A 100 11.03 -3.06 18.42
C THR A 100 10.63 -1.93 17.47
N VAL A 101 11.54 -1.54 16.59
CA VAL A 101 11.30 -0.52 15.57
C VAL A 101 10.99 -1.16 14.21
N SER A 102 10.25 -0.43 13.37
CA SER A 102 10.09 -0.82 11.97
C SER A 102 11.40 -0.65 11.19
N GLU A 103 11.53 -1.33 10.06
CA GLU A 103 12.75 -1.24 9.23
C GLU A 103 12.98 0.18 8.70
N LEU A 104 11.90 0.85 8.30
CA LEU A 104 11.96 2.24 7.83
C LEU A 104 12.34 3.22 8.95
N GLU A 105 11.80 3.03 10.15
CA GLU A 105 12.15 3.81 11.34
C GLU A 105 13.60 3.57 11.77
N PHE A 106 14.08 2.32 11.71
CA PHE A 106 15.47 2.01 11.95
C PHE A 106 16.40 2.77 11.00
N TYR A 107 16.10 2.82 9.70
CA TYR A 107 16.89 3.59 8.74
C TYR A 107 16.87 5.09 9.00
N ILE A 108 15.72 5.66 9.41
CA ILE A 108 15.64 7.07 9.82
C ILE A 108 16.60 7.33 10.98
N LEU A 109 16.58 6.47 12.01
CA LEU A 109 17.48 6.59 13.16
C LEU A 109 18.97 6.48 12.76
N GLN A 110 19.31 5.61 11.80
CA GLN A 110 20.68 5.51 11.29
C GLN A 110 21.13 6.80 10.59
N ILE A 111 20.27 7.38 9.74
CA ILE A 111 20.57 8.63 9.04
C ILE A 111 20.73 9.78 10.02
N GLU A 112 19.83 9.90 11.00
CA GLU A 112 19.93 10.93 12.05
C GLU A 112 21.21 10.80 12.87
N SER A 113 21.59 9.56 13.25
CA SER A 113 22.85 9.29 13.95
C SER A 113 24.06 9.73 13.14
N TYR A 114 24.09 9.41 11.85
CA TYR A 114 25.18 9.81 10.96
C TYR A 114 25.26 11.32 10.75
N LEU A 115 24.13 12.00 10.58
CA LEU A 115 24.08 13.47 10.48
C LEU A 115 24.59 14.14 11.76
N LYS A 116 24.28 13.57 12.93
CA LYS A 116 24.78 14.05 14.21
C LYS A 116 26.30 13.90 14.31
N GLN A 117 26.85 12.75 13.92
CA GLN A 117 28.30 12.52 13.89
C GLN A 117 29.03 13.46 12.92
N LEU A 118 28.46 13.72 11.74
CA LEU A 118 29.01 14.70 10.80
C LEU A 118 29.05 16.11 11.40
N LYS A 119 28.01 16.48 12.16
CA LYS A 119 27.97 17.77 12.85
C LYS A 119 29.04 17.85 13.95
N GLU A 120 29.16 16.81 14.77
CA GLU A 120 30.17 16.74 15.84
C GLU A 120 31.60 16.80 15.30
N LEU A 121 31.90 16.12 14.20
CA LEU A 121 33.21 16.18 13.53
C LEU A 121 33.51 17.54 12.90
N ARG A 122 32.49 18.23 12.41
CA ARG A 122 32.64 19.58 11.88
C ARG A 122 32.92 20.59 13.00
N GLU A 123 32.30 20.41 14.16
CA GLU A 123 32.44 21.30 15.31
C GLU A 123 33.74 21.02 16.09
N ASN A 124 34.13 19.76 16.27
CA ASN A 124 35.33 19.33 17.01
C ASN A 124 36.15 18.29 16.20
N PRO A 125 36.95 18.71 15.19
CA PRO A 125 37.65 17.79 14.30
C PRO A 125 38.78 16.98 14.98
N ASP A 126 39.36 17.49 16.08
CA ASP A 126 40.49 16.86 16.76
C ASP A 126 40.07 15.80 17.80
N GLU A 127 38.80 15.80 18.23
CA GLU A 127 38.30 14.92 19.30
C GLU A 127 37.71 13.60 18.79
N ASN A 128 37.36 13.50 17.49
CA ASN A 128 36.67 12.35 16.93
C ASN A 128 37.45 11.72 15.76
N PRO A 129 37.95 10.48 15.88
CA PRO A 129 38.64 9.82 14.78
C PRO A 129 37.67 9.46 13.65
N THR A 130 37.95 9.97 12.45
CA THR A 130 37.20 9.77 11.18
C THR A 130 37.06 8.32 10.71
N ARG A 131 37.73 7.37 11.37
CA ARG A 131 37.79 5.95 10.97
C ARG A 131 36.42 5.25 10.98
N ASP A 132 35.50 5.70 11.83
CA ASP A 132 34.16 5.10 11.98
C ASP A 132 33.14 5.61 10.95
N LEU A 133 33.38 6.79 10.34
CA LEU A 133 32.48 7.36 9.34
C LEU A 133 32.46 6.59 8.02
N GLY A 134 33.62 6.06 7.61
CA GLY A 134 33.74 5.35 6.34
C GLY A 134 32.89 4.07 6.34
N GLU A 135 33.00 3.28 7.40
CA GLU A 135 32.24 2.04 7.60
C GLU A 135 30.73 2.33 7.73
N ARG A 136 30.35 3.31 8.56
CA ARG A 136 28.94 3.75 8.68
C ARG A 136 28.38 4.30 7.37
N SER A 137 29.18 5.00 6.58
CA SER A 137 28.74 5.49 5.27
C SER A 137 28.50 4.34 4.29
N ALA A 138 29.32 3.28 4.33
CA ALA A 138 29.15 2.10 3.52
C ALA A 138 27.89 1.31 3.95
N GLU A 139 27.65 1.17 5.25
CA GLU A 139 26.43 0.58 5.81
C GLU A 139 25.18 1.34 5.39
N LEU A 140 25.21 2.68 5.44
CA LEU A 140 24.12 3.54 4.97
C LEU A 140 23.88 3.42 3.47
N ILE A 141 24.93 3.35 2.65
CA ILE A 141 24.80 3.17 1.19
C ILE A 141 24.18 1.81 0.87
N ASN A 142 24.59 0.74 1.56
CA ASN A 142 24.01 -0.59 1.38
C ASN A 142 22.53 -0.62 1.81
N SER A 143 22.23 -0.02 2.95
CA SER A 143 20.87 0.16 3.46
C SER A 143 19.99 0.97 2.51
N ALA A 144 20.52 2.05 1.93
CA ALA A 144 19.84 2.84 0.91
C ALA A 144 19.58 2.05 -0.38
N ARG A 145 20.50 1.16 -0.79
CA ARG A 145 20.30 0.26 -1.94
C ARG A 145 19.20 -0.78 -1.67
N GLU A 146 19.13 -1.33 -0.46
CA GLU A 146 18.07 -2.26 -0.06
C GLU A 146 16.70 -1.58 -0.08
N LEU A 147 16.61 -0.36 0.46
CA LEU A 147 15.41 0.48 0.36
C LEU A 147 15.04 0.78 -1.10
N GLN A 148 16.02 1.07 -1.95
CA GLN A 148 15.79 1.36 -3.36
C GLN A 148 15.27 0.15 -4.12
N ALA A 149 15.87 -1.04 -3.91
CA ALA A 149 15.38 -2.29 -4.50
C ALA A 149 13.95 -2.62 -4.05
N SER A 150 13.63 -2.34 -2.78
CA SER A 150 12.29 -2.50 -2.23
C SER A 150 11.27 -1.54 -2.87
N LYS A 151 11.66 -0.28 -3.06
CA LYS A 151 10.89 0.73 -3.79
C LYS A 151 10.63 0.33 -5.25
N ASP A 152 11.60 -0.26 -5.92
CA ASP A 152 11.45 -0.68 -7.32
C ASP A 152 10.37 -1.76 -7.46
N ALA A 153 10.32 -2.73 -6.53
CA ALA A 153 9.26 -3.74 -6.52
C ALA A 153 7.86 -3.14 -6.33
N LEU A 154 7.71 -2.19 -5.40
CA LEU A 154 6.44 -1.46 -5.20
C LEU A 154 6.09 -0.58 -6.40
N THR A 155 7.10 -0.01 -7.08
CA THR A 155 6.90 0.78 -8.29
C THR A 155 6.39 -0.07 -9.44
N VAL A 156 6.91 -1.29 -9.60
CA VAL A 156 6.39 -2.26 -10.60
C VAL A 156 4.95 -2.64 -10.27
N HIS A 157 4.63 -2.92 -9.01
CA HIS A 157 3.27 -3.19 -8.59
C HIS A 157 2.32 -2.01 -8.88
N ALA A 158 2.74 -0.78 -8.53
CA ALA A 158 1.96 0.43 -8.80
C ALA A 158 1.74 0.66 -10.30
N LYS A 159 2.75 0.40 -11.14
CA LYS A 159 2.62 0.47 -12.61
C LYS A 159 1.63 -0.58 -13.12
N LEU A 160 1.75 -1.83 -12.70
CA LEU A 160 0.81 -2.89 -13.09
C LEU A 160 -0.60 -2.54 -12.66
N TYR A 161 -0.77 -2.09 -11.42
CA TYR A 161 -2.06 -1.67 -10.89
C TYR A 161 -2.66 -0.51 -11.70
N LEU A 162 -1.88 0.52 -12.04
CA LEU A 162 -2.39 1.67 -12.81
C LEU A 162 -2.68 1.31 -14.27
N TRP A 163 -1.73 0.69 -14.97
CA TRP A 163 -1.84 0.43 -16.40
C TRP A 163 -2.79 -0.72 -16.72
N VAL A 164 -2.78 -1.80 -15.95
CA VAL A 164 -3.66 -2.94 -16.21
C VAL A 164 -5.05 -2.65 -15.66
N TRP A 165 -5.13 -2.19 -14.41
CA TRP A 165 -6.41 -2.13 -13.70
C TRP A 165 -7.24 -0.90 -14.04
N PHE A 166 -6.62 0.27 -14.22
CA PHE A 166 -7.33 1.53 -14.49
C PHE A 166 -7.31 1.98 -15.95
N LEU A 167 -6.47 1.36 -16.79
CA LEU A 167 -6.45 1.68 -18.22
C LEU A 167 -6.88 0.51 -19.08
N ALA A 168 -6.12 -0.59 -19.07
CA ALA A 168 -6.35 -1.69 -20.01
C ALA A 168 -7.72 -2.34 -19.79
N LEU A 169 -8.10 -2.61 -18.54
CA LEU A 169 -9.35 -3.29 -18.23
C LEU A 169 -10.59 -2.43 -18.53
N PRO A 170 -10.67 -1.14 -18.12
CA PRO A 170 -11.77 -0.27 -18.53
C PRO A 170 -11.84 -0.05 -20.04
N ALA A 171 -10.69 0.09 -20.72
CA ALA A 171 -10.66 0.22 -22.18
C ALA A 171 -11.18 -1.04 -22.87
N ALA A 172 -10.76 -2.23 -22.42
CA ALA A 172 -11.23 -3.51 -22.95
C ALA A 172 -12.73 -3.71 -22.69
N ALA A 173 -13.21 -3.39 -21.48
CA ALA A 173 -14.63 -3.45 -21.15
C ALA A 173 -15.46 -2.49 -22.03
N THR A 174 -14.96 -1.28 -22.27
CA THR A 174 -15.60 -0.30 -23.16
C THR A 174 -15.63 -0.80 -24.61
N ALA A 175 -14.51 -1.31 -25.11
CA ALA A 175 -14.44 -1.84 -26.47
C ALA A 175 -15.37 -3.05 -26.66
N TYR A 176 -15.45 -3.93 -25.67
CA TYR A 176 -16.37 -5.07 -25.68
C TYR A 176 -17.85 -4.61 -25.66
N ALA A 177 -18.17 -3.62 -24.83
CA ALA A 177 -19.52 -3.06 -24.76
C ALA A 177 -19.94 -2.34 -26.06
N LEU A 178 -19.00 -1.73 -26.80
CA LEU A 178 -19.27 -1.12 -28.11
C LEU A 178 -19.41 -2.13 -29.25
N TRP A 179 -18.93 -3.36 -29.05
CA TRP A 179 -18.97 -4.41 -30.06
C TRP A 179 -20.28 -5.22 -30.02
N LEU A 180 -20.90 -5.32 -28.84
CA LEU A 180 -22.24 -5.90 -28.63
C LEU A 180 -23.34 -4.94 -29.11
#